data_AF-A0A3M2V7E1-F1
#
_entry.id   AF-A0A3M2V7E1-F1
#
_cell.length_a   1.000
_cell.length_b   1.000
_cell.length_c   1.000
_cell.angle_alpha   90.00
_cell.angle_beta   90.00
_cell.angle_gamma   90.00
#
_symmetry.space_group_name_H-M   'P 1'
#
loop_
_entity.id
_entity.type
_entity.pdbx_description
1 polymer ?
#
loop_
_entity_poly.entity_id
_entity_poly.type
_entity_poly.pdbx_seq_one_letter_code
_entity_poly.pdbx_strand_id
1 'polypeptide(L)'
;MQIIEVRGFPRVNADAPGNLQVITDGKRDGKLSVRDLSSLQFDEVSGHLLALSDESKRILELDTTGRPIGSGSLKEGDMGLSKSVPQAEGMAMDDEGTLYLVSEPNLFYVFRKP
;
A
#
# COMPACT_ATOMS: atom_id res chain seq x y z
N MET A 1 -1.67 -15.38 1.60
CA MET A 1 -1.58 -14.43 0.46
C MET A 1 -0.23 -14.64 -0.23
N GLN A 2 -0.17 -14.53 -1.56
CA GLN A 2 1.07 -14.52 -2.33
C GLN A 2 1.14 -13.18 -3.06
N ILE A 3 2.28 -12.51 -3.01
CA ILE A 3 2.51 -11.26 -3.72
C ILE A 3 3.52 -11.53 -4.83
N ILE A 4 3.20 -11.04 -6.02
CA ILE A 4 4.07 -11.09 -7.18
C ILE A 4 4.59 -9.68 -7.44
N GLU A 5 5.90 -9.51 -7.37
CA GLU A 5 6.56 -8.26 -7.74
C GLU A 5 7.12 -8.39 -9.16
N VAL A 6 6.77 -7.45 -10.02
CA VAL A 6 7.25 -7.40 -11.40
C VAL A 6 8.16 -6.19 -11.57
N ARG A 7 9.42 -6.44 -11.92
CA ARG A 7 10.43 -5.39 -12.17
C ARG A 7 10.81 -5.34 -13.64
N GLY A 8 11.11 -4.14 -14.12
CA GLY A 8 11.58 -3.93 -15.48
C GLY A 8 10.45 -3.89 -16.50
N PHE A 9 10.83 -3.82 -17.78
CA PHE A 9 9.90 -3.72 -18.89
C PHE A 9 10.05 -4.93 -19.82
N PRO A 10 8.95 -5.41 -20.43
CA PRO A 10 9.03 -6.47 -21.42
C PRO A 10 9.84 -6.00 -22.64
N ARG A 11 10.47 -6.95 -23.34
CA ARG A 11 11.09 -6.63 -24.64
C ARG A 11 9.99 -6.26 -25.63
N VAL A 12 10.09 -5.06 -26.20
CA VAL A 12 9.18 -4.58 -27.23
C VAL A 12 9.74 -4.75 -28.65
N ASN A 13 11.05 -4.96 -28.79
CA ASN A 13 11.74 -5.29 -30.04
C ASN A 13 13.05 -6.05 -29.75
N ALA A 14 13.73 -6.53 -30.81
CA ALA A 14 14.95 -7.33 -30.68
C ALA A 14 16.09 -6.61 -29.94
N ASP A 15 16.14 -5.28 -30.04
CA ASP A 15 17.19 -4.43 -29.47
C ASP A 15 16.85 -3.91 -28.07
N ALA A 16 15.61 -4.05 -27.60
CA ALA A 16 15.23 -3.60 -26.26
C ALA A 16 15.86 -4.51 -25.19
N PRO A 17 16.49 -3.93 -24.15
CA PRO A 17 16.98 -4.69 -23.02
C PRO A 17 15.79 -5.31 -22.29
N GLY A 18 15.63 -6.63 -22.43
CA GLY A 18 14.64 -7.38 -21.65
C GLY A 18 15.16 -7.63 -20.27
N ASN A 19 14.75 -6.80 -19.32
CA ASN A 19 15.10 -6.91 -17.91
C ASN A 19 13.90 -7.25 -17.03
N LEU A 20 12.82 -7.79 -17.63
CA LEU A 20 11.63 -8.25 -16.90
C LEU A 20 12.00 -9.34 -15.90
N GLN A 21 11.70 -9.09 -14.63
CA GLN A 21 11.87 -10.04 -13.54
C GLN A 21 10.54 -10.21 -12.82
N VAL A 22 10.16 -11.46 -12.57
CA VAL A 22 9.00 -11.81 -11.74
C VAL A 22 9.56 -12.40 -10.45
N ILE A 23 9.30 -11.72 -9.34
CA ILE A 23 9.87 -12.03 -8.04
C ILE A 23 8.74 -12.45 -7.11
N THR A 24 8.97 -13.55 -6.41
CA THR A 24 8.09 -14.04 -5.35
C THR A 24 8.94 -14.30 -4.11
N ASP A 25 8.52 -13.80 -2.95
CA ASP A 25 9.22 -14.00 -1.69
C ASP A 25 8.22 -14.30 -0.58
N GLY A 26 7.96 -15.59 -0.34
CA GLY A 26 7.03 -16.02 0.71
C GLY A 26 7.47 -15.63 2.13
N LYS A 27 8.77 -15.40 2.38
CA LYS A 27 9.24 -14.92 3.69
C LYS A 27 8.93 -13.44 3.87
N ARG A 28 9.07 -12.63 2.82
CA ARG A 28 8.64 -11.22 2.82
C ARG A 28 7.12 -11.13 2.95
N ASP A 29 6.38 -11.89 2.14
CA ASP A 29 4.92 -11.86 2.13
C ASP A 29 4.34 -12.27 3.49
N GLY A 30 4.90 -13.31 4.12
CA GLY A 30 4.49 -13.75 5.46
C GLY A 30 4.84 -12.76 6.59
N LYS A 31 5.72 -11.78 6.36
CA LYS A 31 5.98 -10.69 7.31
C LYS A 31 4.96 -9.56 7.21
N LEU A 32 4.30 -9.43 6.06
CA LEU A 32 3.19 -8.49 5.92
C LEU A 32 2.01 -9.08 6.70
N SER A 33 1.78 -8.53 7.89
CA SER A 33 0.73 -9.00 8.82
C SER A 33 -0.66 -8.51 8.36
N VAL A 34 -1.04 -8.86 7.12
CA VAL A 34 -2.30 -8.51 6.47
C VAL A 34 -2.91 -9.73 5.78
N ARG A 35 -4.22 -9.71 5.59
CA ARG A 35 -4.99 -10.80 4.95
C ARG A 35 -5.16 -10.61 3.44
N ASP A 36 -5.26 -9.36 3.02
CA ASP A 36 -5.46 -8.91 1.64
C ASP A 36 -4.64 -7.65 1.33
N LEU A 37 -4.69 -7.22 0.07
CA LEU A 37 -4.22 -5.92 -0.39
C LEU A 37 -5.30 -5.34 -1.31
N SER A 38 -5.86 -4.18 -0.94
CA SER A 38 -6.89 -3.49 -1.71
C SER A 38 -6.36 -2.30 -2.50
N SER A 39 -5.26 -1.66 -2.05
CA SER A 39 -4.65 -0.53 -2.75
C SER A 39 -3.15 -0.39 -2.46
N LEU A 40 -2.44 0.27 -3.36
CA LEU A 40 -1.03 0.63 -3.23
C LEU A 40 -0.84 2.09 -3.63
N GLN A 41 -0.02 2.82 -2.88
CA GLN A 41 0.38 4.20 -3.18
C GLN A 41 1.89 4.33 -3.02
N PHE A 42 2.56 4.84 -4.05
CA PHE A 42 3.99 5.18 -3.96
C PHE A 42 4.12 6.62 -3.49
N ASP A 43 4.91 6.85 -2.45
CA ASP A 43 5.30 8.19 -2.02
C ASP A 43 6.63 8.56 -2.68
N GLU A 44 6.59 9.52 -3.61
CA GLU A 44 7.79 9.97 -4.31
C GLU A 44 8.79 10.69 -3.41
N VAL A 45 8.34 11.28 -2.30
CA VAL A 45 9.21 12.06 -1.40
C VAL A 45 10.09 11.13 -0.58
N SER A 46 9.51 10.10 0.04
CA SER A 46 10.28 9.11 0.81
C SER A 46 10.82 7.95 -0.04
N GLY A 47 10.23 7.69 -1.20
CA GLY A 47 10.47 6.49 -1.99
C GLY A 47 9.85 5.22 -1.39
N HIS A 48 8.96 5.36 -0.41
CA HIS A 48 8.28 4.24 0.24
C HIS A 48 6.99 3.85 -0.47
N LEU A 49 6.58 2.60 -0.28
CA LEU A 49 5.31 2.09 -0.76
C LEU A 49 4.33 1.97 0.41
N LEU A 50 3.19 2.64 0.31
CA LEU A 50 2.07 2.44 1.21
C LEU A 50 1.16 1.35 0.65
N ALA A 51 0.76 0.40 1.49
CA ALA A 51 -0.10 -0.71 1.13
C ALA A 51 -1.34 -0.73 2.04
N LEU A 52 -2.52 -0.79 1.43
CA LEU A 52 -3.81 -0.82 2.12
C LEU A 52 -4.34 -2.26 2.15
N SER A 53 -4.83 -2.67 3.32
CA SER A 53 -5.54 -3.94 3.52
C SER A 53 -6.90 -3.66 4.13
N ASP A 54 -7.95 -4.02 3.39
CA ASP A 54 -9.31 -3.85 3.87
C ASP A 54 -9.64 -4.83 5.00
N GLU A 55 -9.41 -6.13 4.77
CA GLU A 55 -9.78 -7.18 5.72
C GLU A 55 -9.02 -7.04 7.05
N SER A 56 -7.85 -6.39 7.02
CA SER A 56 -7.03 -6.15 8.21
C SER A 56 -7.24 -4.76 8.83
N LYS A 57 -7.99 -3.86 8.17
CA LYS A 57 -8.19 -2.46 8.56
C LYS A 57 -6.86 -1.76 8.85
N ARG A 58 -5.94 -1.81 7.90
CA ARG A 58 -4.56 -1.35 8.12
C ARG A 58 -3.93 -0.75 6.88
N ILE A 59 -3.12 0.27 7.09
CA ILE A 59 -2.13 0.78 6.14
C ILE A 59 -0.76 0.30 6.61
N LEU A 60 0.05 -0.23 5.70
CA LEU A 60 1.45 -0.58 5.92
C LEU A 60 2.33 0.38 5.11
N GLU A 61 3.45 0.78 5.68
CA GLU A 61 4.52 1.47 4.97
C GLU A 61 5.68 0.52 4.76
N LEU A 62 6.12 0.37 3.51
CA LEU A 62 7.18 -0.51 3.09
C LEU A 62 8.36 0.31 2.56
N ASP A 63 9.57 -0.05 2.97
CA ASP A 63 10.79 0.51 2.39
C ASP A 63 11.00 0.04 0.94
N THR A 64 12.05 0.56 0.29
CA THR A 64 12.42 0.19 -1.09
C THR A 64 12.80 -1.29 -1.28
N THR A 65 12.95 -2.05 -0.19
CA THR A 65 13.22 -3.49 -0.22
C THR A 65 11.97 -4.33 0.07
N GLY A 66 10.81 -3.69 0.24
CA GLY A 66 9.53 -4.32 0.55
C GLY A 66 9.41 -4.77 2.01
N ARG A 67 10.23 -4.22 2.93
CA ARG A 67 10.11 -4.52 4.37
C ARG A 67 9.14 -3.53 5.02
N PRO A 68 8.22 -4.00 5.88
CA PRO A 68 7.37 -3.11 6.63
C PRO A 68 8.18 -2.32 7.65
N ILE A 69 8.08 -1.00 7.59
CA ILE A 69 8.75 -0.04 8.47
C ILE A 69 7.77 0.79 9.30
N GLY A 70 6.49 0.83 8.89
CA GLY A 70 5.43 1.55 9.58
C GLY A 70 4.06 0.89 9.38
N SER A 71 3.11 1.24 10.25
CA SER A 71 1.71 0.85 10.05
C SER A 71 0.73 1.80 10.74
N GLY A 72 -0.40 2.06 10.12
CA GLY A 72 -1.56 2.77 10.69
C GLY A 72 -2.79 1.88 10.76
N SER A 73 -3.55 1.96 11.85
CA SER A 73 -4.79 1.21 12.05
C SER A 73 -5.99 2.05 11.61
N LEU A 74 -6.91 1.44 10.87
CA LEU A 74 -8.16 2.03 10.41
C LEU A 74 -9.35 1.62 11.29
N LYS A 75 -9.06 1.24 12.55
CA LYS A 75 -10.09 0.88 13.53
C LYS A 75 -10.54 2.10 14.32
N GLU A 76 -11.72 1.98 14.90
CA GLU A 76 -12.27 2.96 15.83
C GLU A 76 -11.27 3.29 16.95
N GLY A 77 -11.11 4.58 17.24
CA GLY A 77 -10.17 5.11 18.23
C GLY A 77 -8.76 5.38 17.68
N ASP A 78 -8.37 4.73 16.59
CA ASP A 78 -7.09 4.96 15.93
C ASP A 78 -7.18 6.07 14.88
N MET A 79 -6.07 6.79 14.64
CA MET A 79 -6.00 7.85 13.62
C MET A 79 -7.14 8.89 13.69
N GLY A 80 -7.70 9.12 14.90
CA GLY A 80 -8.81 10.05 15.11
C GLY A 80 -10.18 9.55 14.61
N LEU A 81 -10.31 8.27 14.26
CA LEU A 81 -11.53 7.68 13.75
C LEU A 81 -12.56 7.47 14.88
N SER A 82 -13.76 8.02 14.71
CA SER A 82 -14.90 7.74 15.59
C SER A 82 -15.57 6.40 15.31
N LYS A 83 -15.29 5.78 14.15
CA LYS A 83 -15.71 4.44 13.75
C LYS A 83 -14.66 3.83 12.83
N SER A 84 -14.51 2.51 12.88
CA SER A 84 -13.63 1.79 11.95
C SER A 84 -14.01 2.06 10.50
N VAL A 85 -13.02 2.18 9.62
CA VAL A 85 -13.27 2.30 8.17
C VAL A 85 -13.89 0.99 7.66
N PRO A 86 -15.09 1.01 7.04
CA PRO A 86 -15.85 -0.21 6.81
C PRO A 86 -15.34 -1.07 5.66
N GLN A 87 -14.89 -0.49 4.56
CA GLN A 87 -14.32 -1.23 3.43
C GLN A 87 -13.36 -0.36 2.61
N ALA A 88 -12.08 -0.32 2.97
CA ALA A 88 -11.11 0.61 2.41
C ALA A 88 -10.52 0.08 1.09
N GLU A 89 -10.73 0.80 -0.02
CA GLU A 89 -10.42 0.30 -1.37
C GLU A 89 -9.45 1.17 -2.16
N GLY A 90 -9.18 2.39 -1.71
CA GLY A 90 -8.32 3.31 -2.44
C GLY A 90 -7.67 4.32 -1.53
N MET A 91 -6.45 4.70 -1.89
CA MET A 91 -5.64 5.63 -1.12
C MET A 91 -4.74 6.45 -2.04
N ALA A 92 -4.54 7.72 -1.70
CA ALA A 92 -3.57 8.61 -2.34
C ALA A 92 -2.96 9.52 -1.28
N MET A 93 -1.75 10.02 -1.53
CA MET A 93 -1.08 10.97 -0.65
C MET A 93 -0.58 12.16 -1.47
N ASP A 94 -0.72 13.37 -0.93
CA ASP A 94 -0.12 14.57 -1.52
C ASP A 94 1.32 14.82 -1.02
N ASP A 95 1.96 15.85 -1.54
CA ASP A 95 3.33 16.26 -1.23
C ASP A 95 3.51 16.79 0.20
N GLU A 96 2.43 17.25 0.82
CA GLU A 96 2.38 17.64 2.24
C GLU A 96 2.27 16.39 3.17
N GLY A 97 2.00 15.22 2.60
CA GLY A 97 1.80 13.98 3.32
C GLY A 97 0.40 13.84 3.92
N THR A 98 -0.59 14.55 3.38
CA THR A 98 -2.01 14.31 3.67
C THR A 98 -2.45 13.05 2.95
N LEU A 99 -3.03 12.13 3.71
CA LEU A 99 -3.54 10.87 3.19
C LEU A 99 -5.04 10.96 2.90
N TYR A 100 -5.41 10.69 1.66
CA TYR A 100 -6.79 10.60 1.19
C TYR A 100 -7.16 9.13 1.04
N LEU A 101 -8.28 8.72 1.63
CA LEU A 101 -8.72 7.33 1.60
C LEU A 101 -10.21 7.24 1.25
N VAL A 102 -10.53 6.34 0.33
CA VAL A 102 -11.92 6.03 -0.09
C VAL A 102 -12.33 4.67 0.46
N SER A 103 -13.60 4.55 0.84
CA SER A 103 -14.18 3.32 1.35
C SER A 103 -15.59 3.13 0.82
N GLU A 104 -15.98 1.88 0.60
CA GLU A 104 -17.36 1.56 0.22
C GLU A 104 -18.35 1.88 1.36
N PRO A 105 -19.62 2.19 1.01
CA PRO A 105 -20.11 2.37 -0.35
C PRO A 105 -19.69 3.70 -0.99
N ASN A 106 -19.39 4.73 -0.20
CA ASN A 106 -19.13 6.09 -0.68
C ASN A 106 -18.52 7.02 0.40
N LEU A 107 -17.67 6.49 1.27
CA LEU A 107 -17.03 7.26 2.34
C LEU A 107 -15.68 7.80 1.88
N PHE A 108 -15.35 9.01 2.35
CA PHE A 108 -14.10 9.69 2.07
C PHE A 108 -13.48 10.19 3.37
N TYR A 109 -12.20 9.88 3.57
CA TYR A 109 -11.42 10.22 4.74
C TYR A 109 -10.20 11.03 4.33
N VAL A 110 -9.84 11.99 5.18
CA VAL A 110 -8.64 12.81 5.01
C VAL A 110 -7.87 12.80 6.33
N PHE A 111 -6.68 12.23 6.33
CA PHE A 111 -5.78 12.21 7.47
C PHE A 111 -4.66 13.21 7.23
N ARG A 112 -4.58 14.22 8.09
CA ARG A 112 -3.51 15.22 8.07
C ARG A 112 -2.56 14.97 9.22
N LYS A 113 -1.27 15.25 9.00
CA LYS A 113 -0.32 15.33 10.10
C LYS A 113 -0.76 16.44 11.07
N PRO A 114 -0.61 16.26 12.40
CA PRO A 114 -0.91 17.30 13.38
C PRO A 114 -0.09 18.57 13.17
#